data_AF-A0A4P7CI55-F1
#
_entry.id   AF-A0A4P7CI55-F1
#
_cell.length_a   1.000
_cell.length_b   1.000
_cell.length_c   1.000
_cell.angle_alpha   90.00
_cell.angle_beta   90.00
_cell.angle_gamma   90.00
#
_symmetry.space_group_name_H-M   'P 1'
#
loop_
_entity.id
_entity.type
_entity.pdbx_description
1 polymer ?
#
loop_
_entity_poly.entity_id
_entity_poly.type
_entity_poly.pdbx_seq_one_letter_code
_entity_poly.pdbx_strand_id
1 'polypeptide(L)'
;MKSKLLKTASLCALAFSSLNVAYANDIDFGIPAPQLNAQTFILMDYNSGAVLTSLNPDQRQYPASLTKMMTSYVVGEALKSGKIKNEDLVTVTESSWGQKFPGSSKMFLNLNQQVSVSDLNKGIIVVSGNDACVAIAEHISGSQQAFIDVMNKYVQQFGLKNTHFATVHGLDHPEQYSSARDMAIIGAHIIRDLPEEYKIYAEKDFTFNKIKQPNRNGLLWDKSINVDGMKTGHTDKAGYNLVASAYNTNTRLISVVMGVPTMKGREVESKNLLQWGFANFETVKPLSAGQNVLEQSVYYGDVGKIQLGTLNDSYITVPKGKAAELKARYTLDKNNLEAPLAKGQIVGKVIYQLNDKDIASIDLQVMQDVEEAGIFGKAWDWIVLTVKGLFN
;
A
#
# COMPACT_ATOMS: atom_id res chain seq x y z
N MET A 1 -20.06 50.46 20.90
CA MET A 1 -19.08 49.48 21.43
C MET A 1 -19.83 48.27 21.94
N LYS A 2 -19.33 47.05 21.63
CA LYS A 2 -19.84 45.70 21.97
C LYS A 2 -20.91 45.16 21.00
N SER A 3 -20.82 43.99 20.41
CA SER A 3 -19.72 43.12 19.93
C SER A 3 -20.41 42.04 19.11
N LYS A 4 -20.08 41.92 17.81
CA LYS A 4 -20.50 40.80 16.96
C LYS A 4 -19.80 39.53 17.44
N LEU A 5 -20.55 38.46 17.71
CA LEU A 5 -20.04 37.09 17.76
C LEU A 5 -20.73 36.31 16.64
N LEU A 6 -20.16 36.35 15.44
CA LEU A 6 -20.41 35.36 14.42
C LEU A 6 -19.43 34.21 14.66
N LYS A 7 -19.98 33.06 15.05
CA LYS A 7 -19.23 31.81 15.18
C LYS A 7 -18.80 31.37 13.78
N THR A 8 -17.52 31.53 13.48
CA THR A 8 -16.85 30.83 12.39
C THR A 8 -16.78 29.35 12.76
N ALA A 9 -17.70 28.56 12.22
CA ALA A 9 -17.55 27.12 12.17
C ALA A 9 -16.55 26.79 11.05
N SER A 10 -15.26 26.71 11.40
CA SER A 10 -14.28 26.06 10.53
C SER A 10 -14.61 24.57 10.51
N LEU A 11 -15.36 24.14 9.50
CA LEU A 11 -15.38 22.74 9.09
C LEU A 11 -13.99 22.44 8.52
N CYS A 12 -13.09 21.91 9.35
CA CYS A 12 -11.98 21.12 8.85
C CYS A 12 -12.56 19.85 8.26
N ALA A 13 -12.93 19.90 6.98
CA ALA A 13 -13.11 18.70 6.18
C ALA A 13 -11.74 18.02 6.09
N LEU A 14 -11.53 17.00 6.94
CA LEU A 14 -10.47 16.03 6.72
C LEU A 14 -10.72 15.45 5.33
N ALA A 15 -9.88 15.84 4.37
CA ALA A 15 -9.84 15.21 3.07
C ALA A 15 -9.44 13.74 3.30
N PHE A 16 -10.44 12.88 3.41
CA PHE A 16 -10.23 11.45 3.31
C PHE A 16 -9.80 11.19 1.87
N SER A 17 -8.50 10.99 1.67
CA SER A 17 -8.01 10.31 0.48
C SER A 17 -8.47 8.86 0.58
N SER A 18 -9.73 8.60 0.22
CA SER A 18 -10.15 7.26 -0.13
C SER A 18 -9.26 6.85 -1.30
N LEU A 19 -8.32 5.95 -1.05
CA LEU A 19 -7.72 5.20 -2.13
C LEU A 19 -8.87 4.47 -2.82
N ASN A 20 -9.35 5.04 -3.91
CA ASN A 20 -9.76 4.21 -5.03
C ASN A 20 -8.47 3.54 -5.47
N VAL A 21 -8.11 2.44 -4.80
CA VAL A 21 -7.44 1.36 -5.51
C VAL A 21 -8.46 1.03 -6.59
N ALA A 22 -8.28 1.62 -7.77
CA ALA A 22 -9.01 1.17 -8.94
C ALA A 22 -8.83 -0.34 -8.89
N TYR A 23 -9.94 -1.07 -8.77
CA TYR A 23 -9.91 -2.50 -9.04
C TYR A 23 -9.47 -2.56 -10.50
N ALA A 24 -8.15 -2.64 -10.71
CA ALA A 24 -7.58 -2.88 -12.00
C ALA A 24 -8.19 -4.22 -12.38
N ASN A 25 -9.11 -4.21 -13.34
CA ASN A 25 -9.58 -5.44 -13.94
C ASN A 25 -8.32 -6.21 -14.33
N ASP A 26 -8.23 -7.48 -13.92
CA ASP A 26 -7.10 -8.34 -14.28
C ASP A 26 -7.06 -8.41 -15.82
N ILE A 27 -6.18 -7.60 -16.43
CA ILE A 27 -6.08 -7.54 -17.88
C ILE A 27 -5.18 -8.66 -18.32
N ASP A 28 -5.78 -9.65 -18.96
CA ASP A 28 -5.04 -10.68 -19.66
C ASP A 28 -4.38 -10.08 -20.92
N PHE A 29 -3.04 -10.07 -20.90
CA PHE A 29 -2.19 -9.66 -22.02
C PHE A 29 -1.75 -10.87 -22.88
N GLY A 30 -2.28 -12.07 -22.64
CA GLY A 30 -1.92 -13.30 -23.33
C GLY A 30 -0.52 -13.81 -22.98
N ILE A 31 0.05 -13.37 -21.86
CA ILE A 31 1.37 -13.78 -21.38
C ILE A 31 1.19 -14.96 -20.44
N PRO A 32 1.72 -16.16 -20.77
CA PRO A 32 1.55 -17.33 -19.92
C PRO A 32 2.11 -17.10 -18.51
N ALA A 33 1.27 -17.35 -17.51
CA ALA A 33 1.66 -17.28 -16.11
C ALA A 33 2.70 -18.37 -15.77
N PRO A 34 3.65 -18.09 -14.85
CA PRO A 34 4.58 -19.11 -14.38
C PRO A 34 3.84 -20.17 -13.56
N GLN A 35 4.26 -21.44 -13.69
CA GLN A 35 3.80 -22.50 -12.79
C GLN A 35 4.62 -22.46 -11.51
N LEU A 36 3.95 -22.29 -10.37
CA LEU A 36 4.59 -22.20 -9.05
C LEU A 36 4.07 -23.28 -8.11
N ASN A 37 4.95 -23.77 -7.23
CA ASN A 37 4.58 -24.72 -6.17
C ASN A 37 4.14 -23.99 -4.90
N ALA A 38 2.98 -23.32 -4.97
CA ALA A 38 2.36 -22.59 -3.86
C ALA A 38 0.84 -22.81 -3.86
N GLN A 39 0.20 -22.76 -2.69
CA GLN A 39 -1.27 -22.84 -2.62
C GLN A 39 -1.94 -21.57 -3.16
N THR A 40 -1.33 -20.42 -2.85
CA THR A 40 -1.82 -19.11 -3.30
C THR A 40 -0.64 -18.19 -3.62
N PHE A 41 -0.76 -17.34 -4.64
CA PHE A 41 0.21 -16.28 -4.89
C PHE A 41 -0.40 -15.05 -5.58
N ILE A 42 0.31 -13.94 -5.52
CA ILE A 42 0.05 -12.75 -6.32
C ILE A 42 1.37 -12.06 -6.68
N LEU A 43 1.42 -11.48 -7.87
CA LEU A 43 2.45 -10.52 -8.28
C LEU A 43 1.76 -9.19 -8.62
N MET A 44 2.17 -8.13 -7.95
CA MET A 44 1.59 -6.81 -8.06
C MET A 44 2.68 -5.78 -8.38
N ASP A 45 2.43 -4.87 -9.31
CA ASP A 45 3.25 -3.66 -9.43
C ASP A 45 2.90 -2.68 -8.32
N TYR A 46 3.92 -2.22 -7.61
CA TYR A 46 3.77 -1.34 -6.46
C TYR A 46 3.20 0.04 -6.84
N ASN A 47 3.61 0.61 -7.97
CA ASN A 47 3.26 1.98 -8.32
C ASN A 47 1.86 2.07 -8.93
N SER A 48 1.50 1.15 -9.81
CA SER A 48 0.20 1.12 -10.49
C SER A 48 -0.88 0.34 -9.73
N GLY A 49 -0.47 -0.56 -8.81
CA GLY A 49 -1.37 -1.51 -8.15
C GLY A 49 -1.87 -2.63 -9.06
N ALA A 50 -1.40 -2.70 -10.31
CA ALA A 50 -1.83 -3.72 -11.26
C ALA A 50 -1.39 -5.11 -10.79
N VAL A 51 -2.29 -6.09 -10.90
CA VAL A 51 -1.98 -7.49 -10.67
C VAL A 51 -1.53 -8.10 -11.99
N LEU A 52 -0.28 -8.57 -12.02
CA LEU A 52 0.34 -9.11 -13.24
C LEU A 52 0.02 -10.60 -13.42
N THR A 53 -0.09 -11.33 -12.31
CA THR A 53 -0.54 -12.72 -12.27
C THR A 53 -0.91 -13.11 -10.84
N SER A 54 -1.79 -14.10 -10.68
CA SER A 54 -2.18 -14.61 -9.36
C SER A 54 -2.73 -16.03 -9.43
N LEU A 55 -2.76 -16.69 -8.27
CA LEU A 55 -3.46 -17.95 -8.02
C LEU A 55 -4.15 -17.83 -6.66
N ASN A 56 -5.48 -17.97 -6.64
CA ASN A 56 -6.30 -17.88 -5.43
C ASN A 56 -5.95 -16.66 -4.53
N PRO A 57 -5.81 -15.45 -5.10
CA PRO A 57 -5.23 -14.31 -4.38
C PRO A 57 -6.02 -13.87 -3.14
N ASP A 58 -7.32 -14.15 -3.13
CA ASP A 58 -8.27 -13.78 -2.08
C ASP A 58 -8.62 -14.94 -1.13
N GLN A 59 -8.03 -16.13 -1.32
CA GLN A 59 -8.23 -17.26 -0.44
C GLN A 59 -7.60 -16.98 0.93
N ARG A 60 -8.39 -17.20 1.99
CA ARG A 60 -7.93 -17.05 3.37
C ARG A 60 -6.91 -18.14 3.72
N GLN A 61 -5.79 -17.71 4.28
CA GLN A 61 -4.65 -18.52 4.67
C GLN A 61 -4.13 -18.08 6.05
N TYR A 62 -3.48 -18.98 6.77
CA TYR A 62 -2.76 -18.61 7.98
C TYR A 62 -1.55 -17.72 7.63
N PRO A 63 -1.47 -16.48 8.14
CA PRO A 63 -0.41 -15.55 7.76
C PRO A 63 0.94 -15.92 8.38
N ALA A 64 0.95 -16.71 9.46
CA ALA A 64 2.14 -16.95 10.27
C ALA A 64 2.85 -15.61 10.61
N SER A 65 4.18 -15.59 10.62
CA SER A 65 4.98 -14.36 10.85
C SER A 65 4.79 -13.24 9.82
N LEU A 66 4.04 -13.42 8.72
CA LEU A 66 3.65 -12.28 7.88
C LEU A 66 2.79 -11.27 8.64
N THR A 67 2.09 -11.71 9.70
CA THR A 67 1.40 -10.85 10.68
C THR A 67 2.27 -9.70 11.18
N LYS A 68 3.59 -9.94 11.34
CA LYS A 68 4.54 -8.94 11.81
C LYS A 68 4.73 -7.77 10.84
N MET A 69 4.28 -7.88 9.59
CA MET A 69 4.20 -6.75 8.67
C MET A 69 3.21 -5.71 9.19
N MET A 70 2.02 -6.13 9.65
CA MET A 70 1.07 -5.19 10.26
C MET A 70 1.57 -4.69 11.62
N THR A 71 2.22 -5.54 12.42
CA THR A 71 2.85 -5.10 13.67
C THR A 71 3.89 -3.99 13.43
N SER A 72 4.78 -4.21 12.46
CA SER A 72 5.77 -3.23 11.99
C SER A 72 5.09 -1.96 11.47
N TYR A 73 4.00 -2.09 10.70
CA TYR A 73 3.25 -0.91 10.23
C TYR A 73 2.74 -0.05 11.40
N VAL A 74 2.14 -0.67 12.43
CA VAL A 74 1.66 0.06 13.62
C VAL A 74 2.82 0.72 14.38
N VAL A 75 3.97 0.03 14.50
CA VAL A 75 5.18 0.59 15.14
C VAL A 75 5.72 1.78 14.35
N GLY A 76 5.87 1.64 13.03
CA GLY A 76 6.34 2.70 12.16
C GLY A 76 5.42 3.93 12.14
N GLU A 77 4.09 3.75 12.16
CA GLU A 77 3.15 4.88 12.28
C GLU A 77 3.25 5.55 13.67
N ALA A 78 3.46 4.78 14.74
CA ALA A 78 3.69 5.34 16.07
C ALA A 78 5.00 6.16 16.14
N LEU A 79 6.06 5.70 15.48
CA LEU A 79 7.33 6.43 15.34
C LEU A 79 7.15 7.70 14.50
N LYS A 80 6.52 7.58 13.32
CA LYS A 80 6.30 8.68 12.37
C LYS A 80 5.41 9.79 12.95
N SER A 81 4.42 9.43 13.76
CA SER A 81 3.56 10.39 14.47
C SER A 81 4.19 10.97 15.74
N GLY A 82 5.37 10.48 16.15
CA GLY A 82 6.06 10.90 17.37
C GLY A 82 5.41 10.41 18.67
N LYS A 83 4.50 9.41 18.60
CA LYS A 83 3.90 8.78 19.78
C LYS A 83 4.92 8.01 20.62
N ILE A 84 5.94 7.46 19.96
CA ILE A 84 7.12 6.83 20.56
C ILE A 84 8.37 7.29 19.81
N LYS A 85 9.55 7.10 20.41
CA LYS A 85 10.86 7.38 19.82
C LYS A 85 11.72 6.12 19.82
N ASN A 86 12.69 6.07 18.91
CA ASN A 86 13.61 4.93 18.80
C ASN A 86 14.41 4.68 20.09
N GLU A 87 14.70 5.74 20.85
CA GLU A 87 15.51 5.72 22.06
C GLU A 87 14.69 5.37 23.32
N ASP A 88 13.36 5.31 23.22
CA ASP A 88 12.51 4.99 24.35
C ASP A 88 12.83 3.58 24.86
N LEU A 89 12.94 3.44 26.18
CA LEU A 89 13.28 2.17 26.83
C LEU A 89 12.01 1.43 27.23
N VAL A 90 11.86 0.22 26.70
CA VAL A 90 10.78 -0.70 26.99
C VAL A 90 11.26 -1.71 28.03
N THR A 91 10.53 -1.83 29.14
CA THR A 91 10.82 -2.83 30.18
C THR A 91 10.19 -4.16 29.80
N VAL A 92 11.01 -5.21 29.71
CA VAL A 92 10.59 -6.57 29.43
C VAL A 92 9.88 -7.14 30.65
N THR A 93 8.60 -7.46 30.46
CA THR A 93 7.69 -8.09 31.42
C THR A 93 7.70 -9.62 31.30
N GLU A 94 6.95 -10.31 32.17
CA GLU A 94 6.82 -11.76 32.08
C GLU A 94 6.17 -12.25 30.78
N SER A 95 5.21 -11.50 30.22
CA SER A 95 4.52 -11.82 28.96
C SER A 95 5.44 -11.71 27.74
N SER A 96 6.41 -10.79 27.79
CA SER A 96 7.38 -10.56 26.71
C SER A 96 8.72 -11.28 26.93
N TRP A 97 8.83 -12.13 27.96
CA TRP A 97 10.04 -12.87 28.25
C TRP A 97 10.31 -13.95 27.20
N GLY A 98 11.54 -13.99 26.64
CA GLY A 98 11.92 -14.93 25.59
C GLY A 98 11.77 -16.42 25.96
N GLN A 99 11.67 -16.77 27.24
CA GLN A 99 11.39 -18.15 27.68
C GLN A 99 9.93 -18.57 27.42
N LYS A 100 8.98 -17.64 27.30
CA LYS A 100 7.56 -17.94 26.97
C LYS A 100 7.35 -18.35 25.52
N PHE A 101 8.40 -18.27 24.69
CA PHE A 101 8.35 -18.58 23.26
C PHE A 101 9.30 -19.75 22.91
N PRO A 102 9.08 -20.97 23.43
CA PRO A 102 9.85 -22.15 23.02
C PRO A 102 9.55 -22.51 21.55
N GLY A 103 10.56 -22.99 20.82
CA GLY A 103 10.37 -23.49 19.44
C GLY A 103 10.02 -22.44 18.37
N SER A 104 10.03 -21.15 18.70
CA SER A 104 9.69 -20.08 17.76
C SER A 104 10.79 -19.02 17.64
N SER A 105 10.68 -18.13 16.65
CA SER A 105 11.63 -17.03 16.45
C SER A 105 11.51 -15.99 17.55
N LYS A 106 12.66 -15.60 18.14
CA LYS A 106 12.72 -14.68 19.28
C LYS A 106 14.01 -13.87 19.28
N MET A 107 13.96 -12.73 19.97
CA MET A 107 15.10 -11.84 20.21
C MET A 107 15.89 -12.24 21.46
N PHE A 108 15.36 -13.17 22.26
CA PHE A 108 15.94 -13.63 23.54
C PHE A 108 15.94 -12.52 24.59
N LEU A 109 14.79 -11.84 24.72
CA LEU A 109 14.56 -10.85 25.77
C LEU A 109 14.62 -11.50 27.16
N ASN A 110 15.27 -10.85 28.12
CA ASN A 110 15.34 -11.30 29.52
C ASN A 110 14.37 -10.52 30.39
N LEU A 111 13.75 -11.19 31.37
CA LEU A 111 12.83 -10.55 32.32
C LEU A 111 13.50 -9.35 33.01
N ASN A 112 12.76 -8.24 33.14
CA ASN A 112 13.19 -6.95 33.71
C ASN A 112 14.31 -6.22 32.93
N GLN A 113 14.73 -6.73 31.76
CA GLN A 113 15.66 -6.01 30.89
C GLN A 113 14.98 -4.75 30.32
N GLN A 114 15.73 -3.67 30.15
CA GLN A 114 15.29 -2.52 29.35
C GLN A 114 15.91 -2.60 27.95
N VAL A 115 15.07 -2.43 26.92
CA VAL A 115 15.46 -2.54 25.51
C VAL A 115 14.91 -1.34 24.76
N SER A 116 15.71 -0.76 23.87
CA SER A 116 15.28 0.37 23.04
C SER A 116 14.16 -0.05 22.08
N VAL A 117 13.26 0.88 21.75
CA VAL A 117 12.28 0.68 20.67
C VAL A 117 12.97 0.31 19.37
N SER A 118 14.12 0.92 19.05
CA SER A 118 14.91 0.61 17.85
C SER A 118 15.32 -0.86 17.79
N ASP A 119 15.88 -1.39 18.89
CA ASP A 119 16.31 -2.79 18.97
C ASP A 119 15.12 -3.75 18.90
N LEU A 120 14.02 -3.46 19.61
CA LEU A 120 12.80 -4.26 19.53
C LEU A 120 12.27 -4.30 18.10
N ASN A 121 12.24 -3.15 17.43
CA ASN A 121 11.72 -3.05 16.07
C ASN A 121 12.58 -3.83 15.06
N LYS A 122 13.91 -3.69 15.15
CA LYS A 122 14.85 -4.55 14.38
C LYS A 122 14.67 -6.03 14.71
N GLY A 123 14.42 -6.36 15.98
CA GLY A 123 14.08 -7.71 16.44
C GLY A 123 12.85 -8.30 15.72
N ILE A 124 11.80 -7.49 15.54
CA ILE A 124 10.57 -7.87 14.84
C ILE A 124 10.84 -8.02 13.33
N ILE A 125 11.48 -7.03 12.73
CA ILE A 125 11.65 -6.93 11.27
C ILE A 125 12.69 -7.93 10.75
N VAL A 126 13.89 -7.95 11.33
CA VAL A 126 15.01 -8.74 10.80
C VAL A 126 14.89 -10.21 11.20
N VAL A 127 14.69 -10.48 12.50
CA VAL A 127 14.81 -11.85 13.04
C VAL A 127 13.47 -12.49 13.38
N SER A 128 12.38 -11.73 13.26
CA SER A 128 11.01 -12.18 13.50
C SER A 128 10.71 -12.52 14.96
N GLY A 129 11.26 -11.75 15.91
CA GLY A 129 11.10 -12.01 17.34
C GLY A 129 9.66 -11.91 17.84
N ASN A 130 9.10 -13.00 18.36
CA ASN A 130 7.75 -13.03 18.94
C ASN A 130 7.68 -12.29 20.29
N ASP A 131 8.71 -12.43 21.11
CA ASP A 131 8.93 -11.72 22.37
C ASP A 131 8.96 -10.19 22.14
N ALA A 132 9.68 -9.73 21.13
CA ALA A 132 9.75 -8.32 20.76
C ALA A 132 8.38 -7.76 20.31
N CYS A 133 7.56 -8.55 19.59
CA CYS A 133 6.20 -8.14 19.22
C CYS A 133 5.32 -7.89 20.45
N VAL A 134 5.42 -8.75 21.47
CA VAL A 134 4.65 -8.58 22.71
C VAL A 134 5.14 -7.36 23.49
N ALA A 135 6.45 -7.19 23.66
CA ALA A 135 7.02 -6.04 24.36
C ALA A 135 6.59 -4.70 23.73
N ILE A 136 6.72 -4.58 22.40
CA ILE A 136 6.38 -3.33 21.72
C ILE A 136 4.86 -3.07 21.73
N ALA A 137 4.04 -4.12 21.65
CA ALA A 137 2.59 -3.99 21.67
C ALA A 137 2.09 -3.46 23.02
N GLU A 138 2.59 -4.04 24.11
CA GLU A 138 2.29 -3.60 25.48
C GLU A 138 2.79 -2.17 25.72
N HIS A 139 3.96 -1.81 25.19
CA HIS A 139 4.48 -0.44 25.31
C HIS A 139 3.61 0.61 24.58
N ILE A 140 3.19 0.32 23.33
CA ILE A 140 2.46 1.29 22.49
C ILE A 140 0.99 1.42 22.89
N SER A 141 0.36 0.32 23.30
CA SER A 141 -1.10 0.23 23.47
C SER A 141 -1.54 -0.21 24.86
N GLY A 142 -0.61 -0.42 25.79
CA GLY A 142 -0.88 -0.87 27.16
C GLY A 142 -1.22 -2.36 27.30
N SER A 143 -1.67 -3.01 26.21
CA SER A 143 -1.94 -4.45 26.16
C SER A 143 -1.84 -4.98 24.73
N GLN A 144 -1.67 -6.31 24.60
CA GLN A 144 -1.69 -6.97 23.30
C GLN A 144 -3.05 -6.83 22.60
N GLN A 145 -4.17 -6.94 23.34
CA GLN A 145 -5.51 -6.81 22.75
C GLN A 145 -5.73 -5.42 22.15
N ALA A 146 -5.40 -4.36 22.89
CA ALA A 146 -5.51 -3.00 22.37
C ALA A 146 -4.64 -2.77 21.13
N PHE A 147 -3.46 -3.40 21.07
CA PHE A 147 -2.61 -3.34 19.88
C PHE A 147 -3.24 -4.09 18.69
N ILE A 148 -3.82 -5.27 18.92
CA ILE A 148 -4.52 -6.06 17.90
C ILE A 148 -5.73 -5.27 17.34
N ASP A 149 -6.44 -4.53 18.18
CA ASP A 149 -7.54 -3.66 17.75
C ASP A 149 -7.02 -2.56 16.79
N VAL A 150 -5.84 -2.00 17.05
CA VAL A 150 -5.18 -1.04 16.15
C VAL A 150 -4.75 -1.71 14.84
N MET A 151 -4.19 -2.93 14.88
CA MET A 151 -3.87 -3.69 13.67
C MET A 151 -5.12 -3.89 12.79
N ASN A 152 -6.24 -4.29 13.40
CA ASN A 152 -7.51 -4.50 12.70
C ASN A 152 -8.20 -3.18 12.27
N LYS A 153 -7.90 -2.06 12.92
CA LYS A 153 -8.29 -0.73 12.41
C LYS A 153 -7.61 -0.44 11.07
N TYR A 154 -6.32 -0.75 10.93
CA TYR A 154 -5.62 -0.59 9.65
C TYR A 154 -6.10 -1.59 8.58
N VAL A 155 -6.51 -2.80 8.96
CA VAL A 155 -7.21 -3.74 8.05
C VAL A 155 -8.42 -3.06 7.40
N GLN A 156 -9.26 -2.40 8.19
CA GLN A 156 -10.43 -1.65 7.67
C GLN A 156 -10.00 -0.44 6.83
N GLN A 157 -9.02 0.34 7.33
CA GLN A 157 -8.54 1.55 6.65
C GLN A 157 -7.92 1.26 5.27
N PHE A 158 -7.25 0.11 5.11
CA PHE A 158 -6.67 -0.32 3.84
C PHE A 158 -7.69 -1.05 2.96
N GLY A 159 -8.92 -1.29 3.45
CA GLY A 159 -9.95 -2.03 2.72
C GLY A 159 -9.64 -3.51 2.53
N LEU A 160 -8.87 -4.13 3.42
CA LEU A 160 -8.51 -5.55 3.34
C LEU A 160 -9.74 -6.41 3.65
N LYS A 161 -10.15 -7.24 2.69
CA LYS A 161 -11.42 -8.00 2.79
C LYS A 161 -11.25 -9.38 3.41
N ASN A 162 -10.04 -9.90 3.39
CA ASN A 162 -9.73 -11.28 3.75
C ASN A 162 -8.64 -11.36 4.81
N THR A 163 -8.58 -10.38 5.71
CA THR A 163 -7.60 -10.32 6.79
C THR A 163 -8.25 -10.04 8.14
N HIS A 164 -7.81 -10.77 9.17
CA HIS A 164 -8.11 -10.51 10.56
C HIS A 164 -6.91 -10.96 11.41
N PHE A 165 -6.44 -10.09 12.30
CA PHE A 165 -5.36 -10.41 13.24
C PHE A 165 -5.93 -10.73 14.61
N ALA A 166 -5.45 -11.82 15.21
CA ALA A 166 -5.80 -12.21 16.59
C ALA A 166 -4.56 -12.29 17.50
N THR A 167 -3.37 -12.07 16.95
CA THR A 167 -2.11 -12.02 17.70
C THR A 167 -1.20 -10.94 17.15
N VAL A 168 -0.26 -10.44 17.96
CA VAL A 168 0.72 -9.43 17.55
C VAL A 168 1.91 -10.01 16.77
N HIS A 169 2.03 -11.33 16.73
CA HIS A 169 3.22 -12.01 16.22
C HIS A 169 2.93 -13.04 15.11
N GLY A 170 1.69 -13.51 14.98
CA GLY A 170 1.31 -14.49 13.98
C GLY A 170 1.49 -15.95 14.34
N LEU A 171 1.64 -16.32 15.63
CA LEU A 171 1.40 -17.70 16.07
C LEU A 171 -0.04 -18.11 15.70
N ASP A 172 -0.24 -19.41 15.48
CA ASP A 172 -1.52 -19.93 15.00
C ASP A 172 -2.67 -19.58 15.96
N HIS A 173 -3.73 -19.01 15.40
CA HIS A 173 -4.98 -18.71 16.10
C HIS A 173 -6.15 -18.96 15.13
N PRO A 174 -7.25 -19.61 15.56
CA PRO A 174 -8.34 -20.00 14.66
C PRO A 174 -9.00 -18.82 13.94
N GLU A 175 -9.05 -17.66 14.58
CA GLU A 175 -9.64 -16.45 14.00
C GLU A 175 -8.64 -15.62 13.16
N GLN A 176 -7.35 -15.98 13.15
CA GLN A 176 -6.33 -15.23 12.44
C GLN A 176 -6.12 -15.75 11.02
N TYR A 177 -6.37 -14.87 10.04
CA TYR A 177 -6.21 -15.18 8.62
C TYR A 177 -5.80 -13.94 7.83
N SER A 178 -5.22 -14.16 6.66
CA SER A 178 -5.01 -13.13 5.63
C SER A 178 -5.12 -13.77 4.23
N SER A 179 -4.82 -13.03 3.18
CA SER A 179 -4.76 -13.52 1.80
C SER A 179 -3.50 -13.01 1.10
N ALA A 180 -3.14 -13.61 -0.04
CA ALA A 180 -1.98 -13.16 -0.81
C ALA A 180 -2.16 -11.70 -1.27
N ARG A 181 -3.36 -11.33 -1.72
CA ARG A 181 -3.70 -9.95 -2.13
C ARG A 181 -3.57 -8.97 -0.96
N ASP A 182 -4.18 -9.28 0.18
CA ASP A 182 -4.14 -8.39 1.33
C ASP A 182 -2.71 -8.20 1.86
N MET A 183 -1.89 -9.26 1.85
CA MET A 183 -0.47 -9.17 2.22
C MET A 183 0.35 -8.32 1.24
N ALA A 184 0.02 -8.35 -0.06
CA ALA A 184 0.64 -7.47 -1.05
C ALA A 184 0.26 -6.00 -0.80
N ILE A 185 -1.00 -5.74 -0.45
CA ILE A 185 -1.50 -4.41 -0.09
C ILE A 185 -0.82 -3.90 1.19
N ILE A 186 -0.71 -4.72 2.23
CA ILE A 186 0.04 -4.37 3.46
C ILE A 186 1.49 -4.03 3.11
N GLY A 187 2.13 -4.83 2.26
CA GLY A 187 3.49 -4.57 1.78
C GLY A 187 3.61 -3.23 1.06
N ALA A 188 2.67 -2.89 0.18
CA ALA A 188 2.64 -1.61 -0.51
C ALA A 188 2.46 -0.43 0.47
N HIS A 189 1.60 -0.56 1.47
CA HIS A 189 1.42 0.43 2.53
C HIS A 189 2.70 0.65 3.34
N ILE A 190 3.43 -0.41 3.72
CA ILE A 190 4.72 -0.27 4.42
C ILE A 190 5.72 0.50 3.56
N ILE A 191 5.87 0.15 2.28
CA ILE A 191 6.83 0.80 1.38
C ILE A 191 6.49 2.28 1.16
N ARG A 192 5.20 2.58 0.96
CA ARG A 192 4.72 3.93 0.63
C ARG A 192 4.66 4.85 1.84
N ASP A 193 4.04 4.37 2.91
CA ASP A 193 3.66 5.20 4.04
C ASP A 193 4.80 5.31 5.06
N LEU A 194 5.69 4.30 5.12
CA LEU A 194 6.73 4.14 6.12
C LEU A 194 8.11 3.81 5.50
N PRO A 195 8.65 4.67 4.61
CA PRO A 195 9.91 4.36 3.91
C PRO A 195 11.12 4.16 4.83
N GLU A 196 11.17 4.84 5.99
CA GLU A 196 12.25 4.66 6.97
C GLU A 196 12.14 3.31 7.70
N GLU A 197 10.93 2.88 8.05
CA GLU A 197 10.66 1.54 8.59
C GLU A 197 11.02 0.46 7.56
N TYR A 198 10.65 0.69 6.30
CA TYR A 198 10.89 -0.27 5.22
C TYR A 198 12.37 -0.57 5.00
N LYS A 199 13.27 0.42 5.16
CA LYS A 199 14.72 0.22 5.01
C LYS A 199 15.27 -0.87 5.93
N ILE A 200 14.67 -1.08 7.12
CA ILE A 200 15.12 -2.08 8.10
C ILE A 200 14.94 -3.51 7.54
N TYR A 201 13.98 -3.73 6.64
CA TYR A 201 13.74 -5.05 6.05
C TYR A 201 14.91 -5.57 5.20
N ALA A 202 15.76 -4.68 4.71
CA ALA A 202 16.96 -5.02 3.94
C ALA A 202 18.20 -5.26 4.81
N GLU A 203 18.14 -5.00 6.13
CA GLU A 203 19.23 -5.33 7.05
C GLU A 203 19.45 -6.85 7.08
N LYS A 204 20.67 -7.29 6.78
CA LYS A 204 21.00 -8.71 6.57
C LYS A 204 21.18 -9.50 7.85
N ASP A 205 21.50 -8.83 8.94
CA ASP A 205 21.62 -9.44 10.26
C ASP A 205 21.40 -8.40 11.35
N PHE A 206 21.08 -8.89 12.54
CA PHE A 206 20.88 -8.10 13.73
C PHE A 206 21.59 -8.78 14.90
N THR A 207 22.34 -8.00 15.69
CA THR A 207 23.04 -8.50 16.87
C THR A 207 22.44 -7.88 18.12
N PHE A 208 21.92 -8.72 19.02
CA PHE A 208 21.36 -8.31 20.29
C PHE A 208 21.75 -9.31 21.39
N ASN A 209 22.01 -8.84 22.61
CA ASN A 209 22.50 -9.68 23.72
C ASN A 209 23.71 -10.55 23.34
N LYS A 210 24.63 -10.03 22.50
CA LYS A 210 25.80 -10.75 21.94
C LYS A 210 25.45 -11.94 21.04
N ILE A 211 24.19 -12.06 20.61
CA ILE A 211 23.70 -13.09 19.69
C ILE A 211 23.46 -12.43 18.34
N LYS A 212 24.27 -12.79 17.34
CA LYS A 212 24.05 -12.38 15.95
C LYS A 212 23.06 -13.33 15.29
N GLN A 213 22.02 -12.77 14.67
CA GLN A 213 20.96 -13.51 14.01
C GLN A 213 20.76 -12.98 12.58
N PRO A 214 20.69 -13.86 11.56
CA PRO A 214 20.51 -13.42 10.19
C PRO A 214 19.06 -13.04 9.90
N ASN A 215 18.86 -12.17 8.93
CA ASN A 215 17.57 -11.98 8.29
C ASN A 215 17.13 -13.29 7.64
N ARG A 216 15.85 -13.63 7.79
CA ARG A 216 15.29 -14.89 7.30
C ARG A 216 14.91 -14.87 5.82
N ASN A 217 14.97 -13.69 5.17
CA ASN A 217 14.72 -13.53 3.74
C ASN A 217 16.00 -13.78 2.94
N GLY A 218 16.22 -15.01 2.48
CA GLY A 218 17.43 -15.38 1.73
C GLY A 218 17.59 -14.63 0.41
N LEU A 219 16.52 -14.05 -0.15
CA LEU A 219 16.58 -13.27 -1.39
C LEU A 219 17.41 -11.98 -1.26
N LEU A 220 17.63 -11.46 -0.04
CA LEU A 220 18.51 -10.31 0.21
C LEU A 220 19.98 -10.58 -0.16
N TRP A 221 20.37 -11.85 -0.32
CA TRP A 221 21.71 -12.26 -0.75
C TRP A 221 21.78 -12.62 -2.23
N ASP A 222 20.66 -12.63 -2.94
CA ASP A 222 20.64 -12.97 -4.35
C ASP A 222 21.14 -11.78 -5.20
N LYS A 223 22.29 -11.93 -5.83
CA LYS A 223 22.90 -10.87 -6.64
C LYS A 223 22.25 -10.68 -8.01
N SER A 224 21.37 -11.59 -8.43
CA SER A 224 20.71 -11.53 -9.74
C SER A 224 19.45 -10.65 -9.76
N ILE A 225 19.00 -10.17 -8.59
CA ILE A 225 17.78 -9.38 -8.45
C ILE A 225 17.89 -8.42 -7.26
N ASN A 226 17.42 -7.18 -7.42
CA ASN A 226 17.47 -6.21 -6.33
C ASN A 226 16.27 -6.39 -5.40
N VAL A 227 16.39 -7.29 -4.43
CA VAL A 227 15.37 -7.51 -3.39
C VAL A 227 15.74 -6.70 -2.16
N ASP A 228 14.77 -5.95 -1.63
CA ASP A 228 14.93 -5.10 -0.44
C ASP A 228 13.87 -5.38 0.65
N GLY A 229 13.09 -6.44 0.50
CA GLY A 229 12.09 -6.86 1.47
C GLY A 229 11.39 -8.16 1.10
N MET A 230 10.43 -8.66 1.87
CA MET A 230 9.94 -8.08 3.11
C MET A 230 9.94 -9.13 4.23
N LYS A 231 8.95 -10.03 4.29
CA LYS A 231 8.77 -10.90 5.46
C LYS A 231 8.59 -12.35 5.07
N THR A 232 9.17 -13.23 5.89
CA THR A 232 8.98 -14.68 5.80
C THR A 232 8.02 -15.17 6.88
N GLY A 233 7.28 -16.24 6.58
CA GLY A 233 6.36 -16.90 7.52
C GLY A 233 6.47 -18.42 7.42
N HIS A 234 6.24 -19.10 8.55
CA HIS A 234 6.08 -20.54 8.61
C HIS A 234 5.34 -20.96 9.88
N THR A 235 4.33 -21.81 9.72
CA THR A 235 3.78 -22.73 10.73
C THR A 235 3.36 -24.01 10.03
N ASP A 236 3.17 -25.10 10.76
CA ASP A 236 2.76 -26.37 10.16
C ASP A 236 1.42 -26.26 9.42
N LYS A 237 0.52 -25.35 9.87
CA LYS A 237 -0.75 -25.06 9.21
C LYS A 237 -0.62 -24.12 8.00
N ALA A 238 0.33 -23.21 8.01
CA ALA A 238 0.50 -22.20 6.97
C ALA A 238 1.38 -22.67 5.80
N GLY A 239 2.19 -23.72 6.00
CA GLY A 239 3.32 -23.99 5.12
C GLY A 239 4.35 -22.86 5.17
N TYR A 240 5.14 -22.71 4.11
CA TYR A 240 6.15 -21.65 4.00
C TYR A 240 5.62 -20.47 3.17
N ASN A 241 5.69 -19.28 3.74
CA ASN A 241 5.18 -18.04 3.14
C ASN A 241 6.30 -17.02 2.96
N LEU A 242 6.21 -16.19 1.92
CA LEU A 242 7.12 -15.07 1.66
C LEU A 242 6.37 -13.93 0.99
N VAL A 243 6.48 -12.73 1.57
CA VAL A 243 6.25 -11.46 0.87
C VAL A 243 7.63 -10.92 0.50
N ALA A 244 7.88 -10.75 -0.79
CA ALA A 244 9.13 -10.18 -1.30
C ALA A 244 8.85 -8.98 -2.20
N SER A 245 9.68 -7.94 -2.07
CA SER A 245 9.65 -6.78 -2.94
C SER A 245 11.02 -6.63 -3.62
N ALA A 246 10.98 -6.36 -4.92
CA ALA A 246 12.17 -6.12 -5.71
C ALA A 246 11.95 -4.93 -6.67
N TYR A 247 13.03 -4.34 -7.14
CA TYR A 247 12.97 -3.19 -8.03
C TYR A 247 14.04 -3.19 -9.13
N ASN A 248 13.72 -2.47 -10.20
CA ASN A 248 14.67 -2.01 -11.22
C ASN A 248 14.50 -0.49 -11.40
N THR A 249 15.05 0.09 -12.47
CA THR A 249 15.03 1.54 -12.73
C THR A 249 13.64 2.17 -12.63
N ASN A 250 12.60 1.52 -13.19
CA ASN A 250 11.26 2.12 -13.34
C ASN A 250 10.14 1.31 -12.68
N THR A 251 10.42 0.08 -12.23
CA THR A 251 9.41 -0.88 -11.81
C THR A 251 9.79 -1.44 -10.45
N ARG A 252 8.82 -1.44 -9.52
CA ARG A 252 8.90 -2.14 -8.25
C ARG A 252 7.77 -3.15 -8.20
N LEU A 253 8.11 -4.40 -7.94
CA LEU A 253 7.16 -5.50 -7.87
C LEU A 253 7.09 -6.03 -6.43
N ILE A 254 5.88 -6.39 -6.01
CA ILE A 254 5.59 -7.08 -4.77
C ILE A 254 5.04 -8.46 -5.12
N SER A 255 5.75 -9.49 -4.67
CA SER A 255 5.32 -10.88 -4.77
C SER A 255 4.88 -11.39 -3.41
N VAL A 256 3.81 -12.17 -3.37
CA VAL A 256 3.42 -12.95 -2.21
C VAL A 256 3.21 -14.39 -2.63
N VAL A 257 3.84 -15.32 -1.93
CA VAL A 257 3.59 -16.77 -2.04
C VAL A 257 3.21 -17.30 -0.66
N MET A 258 2.18 -18.13 -0.59
CA MET A 258 1.73 -18.76 0.66
C MET A 258 1.47 -20.26 0.45
N GLY A 259 1.69 -21.05 1.49
CA GLY A 259 1.48 -22.50 1.46
C GLY A 259 2.52 -23.26 0.62
N VAL A 260 3.76 -22.78 0.55
CA VAL A 260 4.83 -23.49 -0.16
C VAL A 260 5.32 -24.66 0.69
N PRO A 261 5.60 -25.86 0.13
CA PRO A 261 5.96 -27.04 0.93
C PRO A 261 7.32 -26.97 1.64
N THR A 262 8.27 -26.17 1.15
CA THR A 262 9.64 -26.13 1.69
C THR A 262 10.15 -24.72 1.95
N MET A 263 11.04 -24.59 2.93
CA MET A 263 11.66 -23.31 3.30
C MET A 263 12.44 -22.68 2.14
N LYS A 264 13.17 -23.49 1.35
CA LYS A 264 13.90 -22.96 0.21
C LYS A 264 12.98 -22.70 -0.99
N GLY A 265 11.93 -23.50 -1.14
CA GLY A 265 10.91 -23.35 -2.19
C GLY A 265 10.31 -21.96 -2.21
N ARG A 266 9.92 -21.38 -1.06
CA ARG A 266 9.29 -20.05 -1.05
C ARG A 266 10.17 -18.97 -1.71
N GLU A 267 11.48 -19.05 -1.54
CA GLU A 267 12.43 -18.11 -2.14
C GLU A 267 12.55 -18.35 -3.65
N VAL A 268 12.60 -19.62 -4.07
CA VAL A 268 12.63 -20.00 -5.49
C VAL A 268 11.36 -19.54 -6.21
N GLU A 269 10.17 -19.82 -5.65
CA GLU A 269 8.90 -19.43 -6.25
C GLU A 269 8.74 -17.91 -6.33
N SER A 270 9.05 -17.17 -5.25
CA SER A 270 9.03 -15.70 -5.29
C SER A 270 10.04 -15.13 -6.28
N LYS A 271 11.25 -15.68 -6.37
CA LYS A 271 12.26 -15.24 -7.35
C LYS A 271 11.76 -15.45 -8.77
N ASN A 272 11.23 -16.64 -9.08
CA ASN A 272 10.68 -16.95 -10.40
C ASN A 272 9.57 -15.97 -10.78
N LEU A 273 8.67 -15.68 -9.83
CA LEU A 273 7.56 -14.76 -10.02
C LEU A 273 8.04 -13.32 -10.29
N LEU A 274 8.99 -12.81 -9.50
CA LEU A 274 9.58 -11.47 -9.70
C LEU A 274 10.35 -11.37 -11.01
N GLN A 275 11.16 -12.38 -11.36
CA GLN A 275 11.92 -12.41 -12.62
C GLN A 275 11.00 -12.45 -13.83
N TRP A 276 9.93 -13.26 -13.78
CA TRP A 276 8.90 -13.28 -14.81
C TRP A 276 8.24 -11.90 -14.97
N GLY A 277 7.92 -11.21 -13.87
CA GLY A 277 7.38 -9.86 -13.91
C GLY A 277 8.30 -8.87 -14.64
N PHE A 278 9.57 -8.81 -14.25
CA PHE A 278 10.56 -7.91 -14.88
C PHE A 278 10.91 -8.27 -16.32
N ALA A 279 10.75 -9.54 -16.70
CA ALA A 279 10.97 -10.00 -18.07
C ALA A 279 9.83 -9.56 -19.00
N ASN A 280 8.59 -9.56 -18.51
CA ASN A 280 7.39 -9.42 -19.33
C ASN A 280 6.69 -8.06 -19.21
N PHE A 281 6.95 -7.30 -18.15
CA PHE A 281 6.25 -6.04 -17.89
C PHE A 281 7.22 -4.89 -17.63
N GLU A 282 6.73 -3.69 -17.88
CA GLU A 282 7.33 -2.44 -17.46
C GLU A 282 6.26 -1.47 -16.96
N THR A 283 6.66 -0.59 -16.04
CA THR A 283 5.77 0.43 -15.48
C THR A 283 6.17 1.80 -15.98
N VAL A 284 5.20 2.51 -16.55
CA VAL A 284 5.35 3.86 -17.10
C VAL A 284 4.58 4.86 -16.27
N LYS A 285 5.09 6.10 -16.23
CA LYS A 285 4.45 7.23 -15.58
C LYS A 285 3.90 8.19 -16.65
N PRO A 286 2.68 7.95 -17.17
CA PRO A 286 2.14 8.78 -18.25
C PRO A 286 1.77 10.19 -17.82
N LEU A 287 1.45 10.41 -16.54
CA LEU A 287 1.08 11.71 -15.98
C LEU A 287 1.80 11.94 -14.65
N SER A 288 2.39 13.13 -14.50
CA SER A 288 2.99 13.58 -13.24
C SER A 288 2.01 14.43 -12.43
N ALA A 289 2.17 14.46 -11.11
CA ALA A 289 1.41 15.33 -10.22
C ALA A 289 1.51 16.80 -10.69
N GLY A 290 0.37 17.48 -10.78
CA GLY A 290 0.31 18.87 -11.23
C GLY A 290 0.36 19.06 -12.75
N GLN A 291 0.51 17.98 -13.54
CA GLN A 291 0.54 18.08 -14.99
C GLN A 291 -0.87 18.37 -15.53
N ASN A 292 -0.98 19.44 -16.31
CA ASN A 292 -2.20 19.74 -17.06
C ASN A 292 -2.34 18.75 -18.23
N VAL A 293 -3.54 18.19 -18.36
CA VAL A 293 -3.90 17.25 -19.42
C VAL A 293 -4.75 17.94 -20.48
N LEU A 294 -5.76 18.70 -20.06
CA LEU A 294 -6.61 19.46 -20.97
C LEU A 294 -7.23 20.70 -20.31
N GLU A 295 -7.63 21.66 -21.15
CA GLU A 295 -8.39 22.84 -20.75
C GLU A 295 -9.86 22.65 -21.14
N GLN A 296 -10.79 22.97 -20.24
CA GLN A 296 -12.24 22.88 -20.48
C GLN A 296 -12.95 24.18 -20.12
N SER A 297 -14.02 24.48 -20.86
CA SER A 297 -14.91 25.59 -20.53
C SER A 297 -15.68 25.30 -19.24
N VAL A 298 -15.80 26.33 -18.40
CA VAL A 298 -16.65 26.31 -17.22
C VAL A 298 -17.72 27.37 -17.38
N TYR A 299 -18.95 27.01 -17.05
CA TYR A 299 -20.09 27.91 -17.02
C TYR A 299 -20.44 28.26 -15.58
N TYR A 300 -21.06 29.43 -15.42
CA TYR A 300 -21.48 29.98 -14.14
C TYR A 300 -20.34 30.24 -13.16
N GLY A 301 -19.09 30.22 -13.62
CA GLY A 301 -17.88 30.37 -12.80
C GLY A 301 -17.24 31.76 -12.89
N ASP A 302 -16.46 32.13 -11.87
CA ASP A 302 -15.63 33.33 -11.85
C ASP A 302 -14.52 33.31 -12.92
N VAL A 303 -14.23 32.12 -13.47
CA VAL A 303 -13.42 31.89 -14.67
C VAL A 303 -14.21 31.16 -15.76
N GLY A 304 -13.97 31.50 -17.03
CA GLY A 304 -14.63 30.86 -18.17
C GLY A 304 -13.99 29.55 -18.64
N LYS A 305 -12.82 29.19 -18.12
CA LYS A 305 -12.09 27.96 -18.44
C LYS A 305 -11.25 27.49 -17.26
N ILE A 306 -10.99 26.18 -17.20
CA ILE A 306 -10.10 25.56 -16.22
C ILE A 306 -9.16 24.54 -16.82
N GLN A 307 -8.04 24.34 -16.14
CA GLN A 307 -7.13 23.23 -16.37
C GLN A 307 -7.59 22.00 -15.60
N LEU A 308 -7.58 20.86 -16.29
CA LEU A 308 -7.82 19.55 -15.72
C LEU A 308 -6.54 18.71 -15.82
N GLY A 309 -6.29 17.90 -14.81
CA GLY A 309 -5.08 17.08 -14.73
C GLY A 309 -5.17 16.04 -13.63
N THR A 310 -4.02 15.67 -13.08
CA THR A 310 -3.93 14.80 -11.90
C THR A 310 -3.18 15.51 -10.77
N LEU A 311 -3.67 15.36 -9.55
CA LEU A 311 -2.96 15.87 -8.37
C LEU A 311 -1.85 14.93 -7.89
N ASN A 312 -1.81 13.68 -8.39
CA ASN A 312 -0.84 12.67 -7.99
C ASN A 312 -0.13 12.07 -9.21
N ASP A 313 1.12 11.65 -9.02
CA ASP A 313 1.82 10.82 -10.01
C ASP A 313 0.97 9.58 -10.29
N SER A 314 0.80 9.27 -11.58
CA SER A 314 -0.04 8.17 -12.03
C SER A 314 0.78 7.19 -12.84
N TYR A 315 0.57 5.89 -12.62
CA TYR A 315 1.40 4.83 -13.19
C TYR A 315 0.54 3.78 -13.88
N ILE A 316 1.07 3.22 -14.96
CA ILE A 316 0.43 2.13 -15.72
C ILE A 316 1.47 1.06 -15.96
N THR A 317 1.10 -0.19 -15.70
CA THR A 317 1.93 -1.36 -16.03
C THR A 317 1.46 -1.94 -17.35
N VAL A 318 2.41 -2.15 -18.27
CA VAL A 318 2.15 -2.65 -19.64
C VAL A 318 3.12 -3.78 -19.96
N PRO A 319 2.82 -4.62 -20.97
CA PRO A 319 3.81 -5.55 -21.50
C PRO A 319 5.07 -4.82 -21.94
N LYS A 320 6.22 -5.42 -21.67
CA LYS A 320 7.53 -4.82 -21.93
C LYS A 320 7.70 -4.48 -23.41
N GLY A 321 8.14 -3.26 -23.70
CA GLY A 321 8.31 -2.75 -25.05
C GLY A 321 7.03 -2.20 -25.69
N LYS A 322 5.89 -2.24 -24.99
CA LYS A 322 4.60 -1.76 -25.50
C LYS A 322 4.24 -0.34 -25.04
N ALA A 323 5.09 0.30 -24.22
CA ALA A 323 4.86 1.66 -23.75
C ALA A 323 4.58 2.68 -24.87
N ALA A 324 5.30 2.59 -26.00
CA ALA A 324 5.15 3.51 -27.12
C ALA A 324 3.86 3.31 -27.93
N GLU A 325 3.19 2.17 -27.78
CA GLU A 325 1.92 1.85 -28.45
C GLU A 325 0.70 2.33 -27.65
N LEU A 326 0.92 2.88 -26.44
CA LEU A 326 -0.12 3.33 -25.55
C LEU A 326 -0.81 4.59 -26.11
N LYS A 327 -2.11 4.49 -26.37
CA LYS A 327 -2.96 5.63 -26.77
C LYS A 327 -3.72 6.15 -25.55
N ALA A 328 -3.94 7.45 -25.47
CA ALA A 328 -4.76 8.06 -24.43
C ALA A 328 -5.97 8.78 -25.06
N ARG A 329 -7.13 8.66 -24.41
CA ARG A 329 -8.29 9.52 -24.65
C ARG A 329 -8.86 9.98 -23.32
N TYR A 330 -9.70 11.01 -23.33
CA TYR A 330 -10.39 11.45 -22.13
C TYR A 330 -11.90 11.30 -22.27
N THR A 331 -12.57 11.19 -21.14
CA THR A 331 -14.03 11.22 -20.99
C THR A 331 -14.36 12.16 -19.85
N LEU A 332 -15.36 13.02 -20.03
CA LEU A 332 -15.89 13.85 -18.95
C LEU A 332 -17.24 13.27 -18.49
N ASP A 333 -17.53 13.37 -17.20
CA ASP A 333 -18.79 12.88 -16.64
C ASP A 333 -19.99 13.73 -17.11
N LYS A 334 -19.72 15.00 -17.44
CA LYS A 334 -20.69 15.95 -18.00
C LYS A 334 -20.09 16.65 -19.22
N ASN A 335 -20.95 16.95 -20.19
CA ASN A 335 -20.56 17.69 -21.40
C ASN A 335 -20.13 19.13 -21.11
N ASN A 336 -20.66 19.73 -20.04
CA ASN A 336 -20.32 21.06 -19.57
C ASN A 336 -19.93 20.98 -18.10
N LEU A 337 -18.89 21.72 -17.73
CA LEU A 337 -18.52 21.91 -16.35
C LEU A 337 -19.19 23.19 -15.84
N GLU A 338 -19.77 23.13 -14.65
CA GLU A 338 -20.51 24.23 -14.03
C GLU A 338 -19.94 24.49 -12.65
N ALA A 339 -19.75 25.75 -12.30
CA ALA A 339 -19.34 26.16 -10.97
C ALA A 339 -20.45 25.94 -9.92
N PRO A 340 -20.11 25.77 -8.62
CA PRO A 340 -18.76 25.77 -8.07
C PRO A 340 -18.01 24.46 -8.33
N LEU A 341 -16.69 24.55 -8.55
CA LEU A 341 -15.80 23.40 -8.68
C LEU A 341 -14.69 23.48 -7.64
N ALA A 342 -14.44 22.38 -6.93
CA ALA A 342 -13.37 22.31 -5.95
C ALA A 342 -12.10 21.70 -6.56
N LYS A 343 -10.93 22.18 -6.17
CA LYS A 343 -9.66 21.55 -6.50
C LYS A 343 -9.66 20.09 -6.05
N GLY A 344 -9.26 19.19 -6.94
CA GLY A 344 -9.27 17.75 -6.73
C GLY A 344 -10.60 17.06 -7.01
N GLN A 345 -11.67 17.81 -7.28
CA GLN A 345 -12.93 17.23 -7.74
C GLN A 345 -12.70 16.45 -9.03
N ILE A 346 -13.14 15.19 -9.03
CA ILE A 346 -13.09 14.33 -10.21
C ILE A 346 -14.22 14.74 -11.15
N VAL A 347 -13.89 14.98 -12.41
CA VAL A 347 -14.85 15.43 -13.45
C VAL A 347 -14.82 14.56 -14.70
N GLY A 348 -14.02 13.50 -14.68
CA GLY A 348 -13.83 12.61 -15.80
C GLY A 348 -12.64 11.67 -15.58
N LYS A 349 -12.15 11.10 -16.69
CA LYS A 349 -11.04 10.14 -16.71
C LYS A 349 -10.18 10.31 -17.95
N VAL A 350 -8.90 10.00 -17.81
CA VAL A 350 -8.00 9.69 -18.92
C VAL A 350 -7.95 8.16 -19.05
N ILE A 351 -8.37 7.63 -20.19
CA ILE A 351 -8.41 6.19 -20.48
C ILE A 351 -7.26 5.86 -21.41
N TYR A 352 -6.46 4.87 -21.02
CA TYR A 352 -5.31 4.40 -21.77
C TYR A 352 -5.62 3.08 -22.46
N GLN A 353 -5.25 3.00 -23.73
CA GLN A 353 -5.52 1.88 -24.62
C GLN A 353 -4.24 1.26 -25.15
N LEU A 354 -4.25 -0.07 -25.23
CA LEU A 354 -3.24 -0.85 -25.94
C LEU A 354 -3.97 -1.86 -26.84
N ASN A 355 -3.62 -1.90 -28.12
CA ASN A 355 -4.32 -2.70 -29.14
C ASN A 355 -5.85 -2.46 -29.12
N ASP A 356 -6.24 -1.20 -29.00
CA ASP A 356 -7.63 -0.70 -28.95
C ASP A 356 -8.48 -1.27 -27.79
N LYS A 357 -7.85 -1.92 -26.79
CA LYS A 357 -8.46 -2.33 -25.53
C LYS A 357 -8.09 -1.34 -24.43
N ASP A 358 -9.08 -0.93 -23.63
CA ASP A 358 -8.83 -0.12 -22.44
C ASP A 358 -8.08 -0.94 -21.39
N ILE A 359 -6.90 -0.47 -21.00
CA ILE A 359 -6.04 -1.18 -20.04
C ILE A 359 -5.84 -0.45 -18.72
N ALA A 360 -6.14 0.85 -18.67
CA ALA A 360 -6.07 1.63 -17.44
C ALA A 360 -6.89 2.90 -17.56
N SER A 361 -7.33 3.43 -16.43
CA SER A 361 -7.93 4.75 -16.36
C SER A 361 -7.36 5.53 -15.18
N ILE A 362 -7.10 6.81 -15.37
CA ILE A 362 -6.66 7.75 -14.35
C ILE A 362 -7.75 8.79 -14.19
N ASP A 363 -8.13 9.10 -12.96
CA ASP A 363 -9.14 10.13 -12.68
C ASP A 363 -8.63 11.50 -13.12
N LEU A 364 -9.49 12.25 -13.81
CA LEU A 364 -9.21 13.59 -14.26
C LEU A 364 -9.83 14.59 -13.28
N GLN A 365 -8.98 15.43 -12.70
CA GLN A 365 -9.32 16.29 -11.58
C GLN A 365 -9.21 17.77 -11.95
N VAL A 366 -10.04 18.57 -11.28
CA VAL A 366 -9.96 20.03 -11.30
C VAL A 366 -8.69 20.50 -10.59
N MET A 367 -7.88 21.34 -11.25
CA MET A 367 -6.56 21.74 -10.73
C MET A 367 -6.57 22.96 -9.81
N GLN A 368 -7.69 23.70 -9.77
CA GLN A 368 -7.89 24.93 -8.98
C GLN A 368 -9.36 25.10 -8.60
N ASP A 369 -9.65 25.78 -7.49
CA ASP A 369 -11.03 26.11 -7.14
C ASP A 369 -11.65 27.08 -8.17
N VAL A 370 -12.95 26.94 -8.41
CA VAL A 370 -13.77 27.84 -9.23
C VAL A 370 -14.99 28.24 -8.40
N GLU A 371 -15.08 29.53 -8.13
CA GLU A 371 -16.23 30.10 -7.44
C GLU A 371 -17.34 30.42 -8.44
N GLU A 372 -18.55 30.64 -7.94
CA GLU A 372 -19.64 31.07 -8.80
C GLU A 372 -19.43 32.50 -9.34
N ALA A 373 -19.78 32.70 -10.60
CA ALA A 373 -19.81 34.01 -11.22
C ALA A 373 -20.81 34.95 -10.52
N GLY A 374 -20.59 36.26 -10.64
CA GLY A 374 -21.61 37.25 -10.32
C GLY A 374 -22.87 37.12 -11.18
N ILE A 375 -23.97 37.78 -10.78
CA ILE A 375 -25.30 37.69 -11.40
C ILE A 375 -25.26 37.88 -12.93
N PHE A 376 -24.48 38.84 -13.43
CA PHE A 376 -24.34 39.10 -14.86
C PHE A 376 -23.64 37.96 -15.62
N GLY A 377 -22.60 37.36 -15.02
CA GLY A 377 -21.90 36.22 -15.61
C GLY A 377 -22.81 35.01 -15.70
N LYS A 378 -23.58 34.75 -14.62
CA LYS A 378 -24.56 33.65 -14.63
C LYS A 378 -25.65 33.82 -15.69
N ALA A 379 -26.16 35.04 -15.87
CA ALA A 379 -27.17 35.33 -16.88
C ALA A 379 -26.63 35.16 -18.31
N TRP A 380 -25.38 35.57 -18.56
CA TRP A 380 -24.73 35.39 -19.85
C TRP A 380 -24.55 33.91 -20.19
N ASP A 381 -24.02 33.12 -19.27
CA ASP A 381 -23.80 31.69 -19.47
C ASP A 381 -25.10 30.92 -19.68
N TRP A 382 -26.19 31.34 -19.01
CA TRP A 382 -27.52 30.78 -19.25
C TRP A 382 -27.99 31.03 -20.69
N ILE A 383 -27.78 32.24 -21.23
CA ILE A 383 -28.09 32.53 -22.64
C ILE A 383 -27.25 31.64 -23.56
N VAL A 384 -25.94 31.55 -23.31
CA VAL A 384 -25.01 30.74 -24.13
C VAL A 384 -25.42 29.26 -24.13
N LEU A 385 -25.71 28.69 -22.97
CA LEU A 385 -26.14 27.29 -22.85
C LEU A 385 -27.51 27.06 -23.48
N THR A 386 -28.46 27.99 -23.32
CA THR A 386 -29.79 27.91 -23.95
C THR A 386 -29.68 27.92 -25.47
N VAL A 387 -28.87 28.82 -26.04
CA VAL A 387 -28.65 28.88 -27.49
C VAL A 387 -27.95 27.61 -27.98
N LYS A 388 -26.89 27.14 -27.31
CA LYS A 388 -26.21 25.88 -27.68
C LYS A 388 -27.15 24.67 -27.62
N GLY A 389 -28.05 24.62 -26.63
CA GLY A 389 -29.04 23.56 -26.49
C GLY A 389 -30.12 23.57 -27.57
N LEU A 390 -30.27 24.64 -28.36
CA LEU A 390 -31.20 24.68 -29.50
C LEU A 390 -30.61 24.07 -30.78
N PHE A 391 -29.29 23.88 -30.85
CA PHE A 391 -28.58 23.43 -32.05
C PHE A 391 -27.85 22.07 -31.89
N ASN A 392 -27.91 21.48 -30.69
CA ASN A 392 -27.48 20.12 -30.39
C ASN A 392 -28.71 19.24 -30.21
#